data_AF-A0A7Y3CCI9-F1
#
_entry.id   AF-A0A7Y3CCI9-F1
#
_cell.length_a   1.000
_cell.length_b   1.000
_cell.length_c   1.000
_cell.angle_alpha   90.00
_cell.angle_beta   90.00
_cell.angle_gamma   90.00
#
_symmetry.space_group_name_H-M   'P 1'
#
loop_
_entity.id
_entity.type
_entity.pdbx_description
1 polymer ?
#
loop_
_entity_poly.entity_id
_entity_poly.type
_entity_poly.pdbx_seq_one_letter_code
_entity_poly.pdbx_strand_id
1 'polypeptide(L)' 'MSKPLILVTNDDGITAPGLRTLVRCMRQLGEVVVVAPDSPQSGMGHAITLDNTLYSKRVVFDNDKDAPK' A
#
# COMPACT_ATOMS: atom_id res chain seq x y z
N MET A 1 18.25 -16.16 -9.30
CA MET A 1 17.33 -15.19 -9.94
C MET A 1 17.22 -13.98 -9.02
N SER A 2 17.15 -12.77 -9.57
CA SER A 2 16.83 -11.59 -8.75
C SER A 2 15.40 -11.70 -8.22
N LYS A 3 15.17 -11.26 -6.98
CA LYS A 3 13.81 -11.15 -6.46
C LYS A 3 13.03 -10.11 -7.30
N PRO A 4 11.75 -10.35 -7.61
CA PRO A 4 10.93 -9.38 -8.33
C PRO A 4 10.66 -8.13 -7.48
N LEU A 5 10.49 -6.99 -8.14
CA LEU A 5 9.97 -5.76 -7.52
C LEU A 5 8.44 -5.77 -7.62
N ILE A 6 7.76 -5.61 -6.49
CA ILE A 6 6.31 -5.73 -6.35
C ILE A 6 5.73 -4.42 -5.82
N LEU A 7 4.82 -3.81 -6.57
CA LEU A 7 4.00 -2.70 -6.11
C LEU A 7 2.72 -3.24 -5.45
N VAL A 8 2.48 -2.86 -4.20
CA VAL A 8 1.25 -3.17 -3.48
C VAL A 8 0.47 -1.88 -3.24
N THR A 9 -0.82 -1.91 -3.59
CA THR A 9 -1.76 -0.78 -3.47
C THR A 9 -3.16 -1.27 -3.13
N ASN A 10 -4.04 -0.34 -2.76
CA ASN A 10 -5.46 -0.54 -2.51
C ASN A 10 -6.23 0.78 -2.66
N ASP A 11 -7.56 0.71 -2.57
CA ASP A 11 -8.49 1.84 -2.52
C ASP A 11 -8.93 2.20 -1.10
N ASP A 12 -8.87 1.27 -0.13
CA ASP A 12 -9.22 1.52 1.28
C ASP A 12 -8.25 2.48 2.02
N GLY A 13 -7.11 2.78 1.40
CA GLY A 13 -6.09 3.69 1.92
C GLY A 13 -4.95 3.01 2.70
N ILE A 14 -3.93 3.81 2.98
CA ILE A 14 -2.64 3.36 3.50
C ILE A 14 -2.76 2.67 4.87
N THR A 15 -3.73 3.06 5.70
CA THR A 15 -3.95 2.50 7.04
C THR A 15 -4.70 1.17 7.07
N ALA A 16 -5.17 0.67 5.93
CA ALA A 16 -6.06 -0.49 5.88
C ALA A 16 -5.38 -1.78 6.40
N PRO A 17 -6.06 -2.57 7.25
CA PRO A 17 -5.51 -3.81 7.78
C PRO A 17 -5.23 -4.86 6.68
N GLY A 18 -6.08 -4.92 5.65
CA GLY A 18 -5.88 -5.82 4.50
C GLY A 18 -4.60 -5.54 3.72
N LEU A 19 -4.27 -4.25 3.53
CA LEU A 19 -3.03 -3.83 2.88
C LEU A 19 -1.81 -4.33 3.68
N ARG A 20 -1.84 -4.22 5.01
CA ARG A 20 -0.76 -4.69 5.88
C ARG A 20 -0.55 -6.20 5.75
N THR A 21 -1.63 -6.97 5.76
CA THR A 21 -1.57 -8.43 5.59
C THR A 21 -0.98 -8.80 4.24
N LEU A 22 -1.42 -8.15 3.16
CA LEU A 22 -0.89 -8.40 1.81
C LEU A 22 0.61 -8.07 1.71
N VAL A 23 1.05 -6.93 2.26
CA VAL A 23 2.46 -6.55 2.30
C VAL A 23 3.32 -7.59 3.00
N ARG A 24 2.85 -8.14 4.14
CA ARG A 24 3.54 -9.21 4.87
C ARG A 24 3.73 -10.46 4.00
N CYS A 25 2.71 -10.87 3.25
CA CYS A 25 2.81 -12.00 2.33
C CYS A 25 3.74 -11.70 1.13
N MET A 26 3.60 -10.53 0.50
CA MET A 26 4.37 -10.18 -0.70
C MET A 26 5.88 -10.01 -0.41
N ARG A 27 6.26 -9.58 0.80
CA ARG A 27 7.66 -9.48 1.24
C ARG A 27 8.40 -10.83 1.21
N GLN A 28 7.67 -11.95 1.27
CA GLN A 28 8.24 -13.30 1.14
C GLN A 28 8.62 -13.62 -0.31
N LEU A 29 7.96 -12.99 -1.29
CA LEU A 29 8.11 -13.26 -2.71
C LEU A 29 9.12 -12.32 -3.39
N GLY A 30 9.20 -11.07 -2.95
CA GLY A 30 9.98 -10.04 -3.64
C GLY A 30 10.30 -8.80 -2.80
N GLU A 31 10.94 -7.82 -3.45
CA GLU A 31 11.09 -6.48 -2.91
C GLU A 31 9.76 -5.74 -3.04
N VAL A 32 9.26 -5.16 -1.95
CA VAL A 32 7.91 -4.58 -1.92
C VAL A 32 7.98 -3.07 -1.78
N VAL A 33 7.30 -2.38 -2.69
CA VAL A 33 6.99 -0.94 -2.61
C VAL A 33 5.49 -0.80 -2.35
N VAL A 34 5.12 0.05 -1.40
CA VAL A 34 3.71 0.31 -1.06
C VAL A 34 3.36 1.74 -1.40
N VAL A 35 2.28 1.92 -2.16
CA VAL A 35 1.68 3.22 -2.45
C VAL A 35 0.17 3.07 -2.32
N ALA A 36 -0.47 3.92 -1.53
CA ALA A 36 -1.91 3.90 -1.34
C ALA A 36 -2.43 5.31 -1.04
N PRO A 37 -3.73 5.56 -1.26
CA PRO A 37 -4.39 6.79 -0.85
C PRO A 37 -4.24 7.05 0.66
N ASP A 38 -4.31 8.31 1.08
CA ASP A 38 -4.31 8.69 2.49
C ASP A 38 -5.68 8.52 3.17
N SER A 39 -6.75 8.30 2.39
CA SER A 39 -8.10 7.98 2.84
C SER A 39 -8.79 6.97 1.89
N PRO A 40 -9.85 6.26 2.33
CA PRO A 40 -10.64 5.39 1.46
C PRO A 40 -11.15 6.11 0.20
N GLN A 41 -11.13 5.42 -0.93
CA GLN A 41 -11.53 5.90 -2.27
C GLN A 41 -12.69 5.07 -2.84
N SER A 42 -13.68 4.74 -2.00
CA SER A 42 -14.82 3.91 -2.39
C SER A 42 -15.64 4.55 -3.52
N GLY A 43 -15.97 3.77 -4.55
CA GLY A 43 -16.85 4.22 -5.65
C GLY A 43 -16.18 5.08 -6.73
N MET A 44 -14.85 5.27 -6.66
CA MET A 44 -14.11 6.08 -7.64
C MET A 44 -13.87 5.36 -8.98
N GLY A 45 -13.90 4.01 -9.00
CA GLY A 45 -13.63 3.23 -10.20
C GLY A 45 -12.25 3.55 -10.79
N HIS A 46 -12.18 3.81 -12.10
CA HIS A 46 -10.96 4.22 -12.79
C HIS A 46 -10.82 5.74 -12.93
N ALA A 47 -11.33 6.50 -11.96
CA ALA A 47 -11.21 7.96 -11.97
C ALA A 47 -9.73 8.41 -11.98
N ILE A 48 -9.46 9.47 -12.73
CA ILE A 48 -8.13 10.08 -12.83
C ILE A 48 -8.25 11.52 -12.34
N THR A 49 -7.27 11.96 -11.54
CA THR A 49 -7.18 13.37 -11.12
C THR A 49 -6.57 14.18 -12.27
N LEU A 50 -7.31 15.16 -12.81
CA LEU A 50 -6.87 16.01 -13.93
C LEU A 50 -6.49 17.44 -13.48
N ASP A 51 -7.35 18.06 -12.67
CA ASP A 51 -7.26 19.49 -12.37
C ASP A 51 -6.56 19.81 -11.04
N ASN A 52 -6.15 18.78 -10.29
CA ASN A 52 -5.52 18.94 -8.98
C ASN A 52 -4.14 18.27 -8.94
N THR A 53 -3.22 18.87 -8.20
CA THR A 53 -1.89 18.28 -7.96
C THR A 53 -1.99 17.16 -6.92
N LEU A 54 -1.34 16.03 -7.19
CA LEU A 54 -1.19 14.94 -6.23
C LEU A 54 0.06 15.17 -5.37
N TYR A 55 -0.08 14.91 -4.07
CA TYR A 55 1.03 14.94 -3.12
C TYR A 55 1.30 13.52 -2.63
N SER A 56 2.58 13.19 -2.43
CA SER A 56 2.99 11.94 -1.81
C SER A 56 3.80 12.24 -0.57
N LYS A 57 3.50 11.50 0.50
CA LYS A 57 4.22 11.56 1.76
C LYS A 57 4.70 10.16 2.10
N ARG A 58 6.00 10.05 2.40
CA ARG A 58 6.54 8.81 2.98
C ARG A 58 5.97 8.63 4.38
N VAL A 59 5.42 7.46 4.63
CA VAL A 59 4.95 7.05 5.96
C VAL A 59 5.77 5.87 6.45
N VAL A 60 6.02 5.84 7.76
CA VAL A 60 6.57 4.66 8.43
C VAL A 60 5.38 3.79 8.82
N PHE A 61 5.38 2.56 8.31
CA PHE A 61 4.24 1.66 8.39
C PHE A 61 4.74 0.31 8.88
N ASP A 62 4.24 -0.13 10.05
CA ASP A 62 4.75 -1.19 10.95
C ASP A 62 5.60 -0.64 12.11
N ASN A 63 4.99 -0.61 13.31
CA ASN A 63 5.72 -0.98 14.52
C ASN A 63 5.50 -2.49 14.63
N ASP A 64 6.55 -3.30 14.68
CA ASP A 64 6.53 -4.78 14.76
C ASP A 64 5.92 -5.34 16.07
N LYS A 65 4.83 -4.76 16.59
CA LYS A 65 4.16 -5.18 17.82
C LYS A 65 3.06 -6.23 17.60
N ASP A 66 2.65 -6.44 16.35
CA ASP A 66 1.54 -7.35 15.99
C ASP A 66 1.99 -8.53 15.10
N ALA A 67 3.22 -9.00 15.29
CA ALA A 67 3.62 -10.31 14.77
C ALA A 67 2.96 -11.39 15.65
N PRO A 68 2.16 -12.33 15.09
CA PRO A 68 1.78 -13.52 15.83
C PRO A 68 3.05 -14.29 16.22
N LYS A 69 3.14 -14.70 17.48
CA LYS A 69 4.18 -15.61 17.98
C LYS A 69 4.17 -16.92 17.20
#